data_AF-A0AAY4BWG4-F1
#
_entry.id   AF-A0AAY4BWG4-F1
#
_cell.length_a   1.000
_cell.length_b   1.000
_cell.length_c   1.000
_cell.angle_alpha   90.00
_cell.angle_beta   90.00
_cell.angle_gamma   90.00
#
_symmetry.space_group_name_H-M   'P 1'
#
loop_
_entity.id
_entity.type
_entity.pdbx_description
1 polymer ?
#
loop_
_entity_poly.entity_id
_entity_poly.type
_entity_poly.pdbx_seq_one_letter_code
_entity_poly.pdbx_strand_id
1 'polypeptide(L)'
;HNFVFLTPQKGHFGAHNSDLTMSIIGAEDEDFENDLDPTVDDRCSIFSNIEQVKTRPTHLLVFLHHVLLQFDCAPVLCYLHADLFKSLNAKEAKKNFADFCNTFLDKGAILRVPVPQYMSYELDRTRPDLIPEDQQRRFVNDIQYKLAQEVARQLEDFKQKRMMGMTPNENELVEVENHYNTDRVPREMKEKAVAEMLLDKMSEIQSSVVSDDDKWSSIFGAVVSYMKHLGVKTRAGDTKKSGRGICLFPSHVLMEFKLEFQKFVCLALFFFSDIENKTAKLDYEGTTT
;
A
#
# COMPACT_ATOMS: atom_id res chain seq x y z
N HIS A 1 -49.47 -45.16 24.90
CA HIS A 1 -48.53 -44.83 23.81
C HIS A 1 -49.26 -43.96 22.81
N ASN A 2 -48.79 -42.71 22.71
CA ASN A 2 -49.39 -41.57 22.02
C ASN A 2 -49.40 -41.75 20.49
N PHE A 3 -50.47 -41.29 19.83
CA PHE A 3 -50.36 -40.59 18.55
C PHE A 3 -51.56 -39.64 18.42
N VAL A 4 -51.31 -38.35 18.70
CA VAL A 4 -52.27 -37.26 18.51
C VAL A 4 -52.11 -36.78 17.07
N PHE A 5 -53.19 -36.90 16.30
CA PHE A 5 -53.39 -36.22 15.03
C PHE A 5 -53.63 -34.72 15.29
N LEU A 6 -52.91 -33.84 14.60
CA LEU A 6 -53.27 -32.43 14.48
C LEU A 6 -53.26 -32.02 13.00
N THR A 7 -54.43 -31.57 12.56
CA THR A 7 -54.64 -30.75 11.35
C THR A 7 -54.90 -29.30 11.81
N PRO A 8 -55.12 -28.30 10.93
CA PRO A 8 -54.22 -27.16 10.77
C PRO A 8 -54.84 -25.85 11.33
N GLN A 9 -54.01 -24.84 11.59
CA GLN A 9 -54.49 -23.47 11.76
C GLN A 9 -53.60 -22.44 11.05
N LYS A 10 -54.27 -21.36 10.70
CA LYS A 10 -54.04 -20.46 9.58
C LYS A 10 -53.58 -19.09 10.12
N GLY A 11 -52.61 -18.49 9.43
CA GLY A 11 -52.34 -17.05 9.41
C GLY A 11 -51.26 -16.56 10.37
N HIS A 12 -50.27 -15.84 9.86
CA HIS A 12 -50.27 -14.36 9.83
C HIS A 12 -49.20 -13.86 8.85
N PHE A 13 -49.60 -12.90 8.01
CA PHE A 13 -48.72 -12.10 7.17
C PHE A 13 -47.80 -11.25 8.05
N GLY A 14 -46.51 -11.21 7.72
CA GLY A 14 -45.54 -10.26 8.28
C GLY A 14 -44.31 -10.22 7.38
N ALA A 15 -44.23 -9.15 6.58
CA ALA A 15 -43.17 -8.90 5.61
C ALA A 15 -41.76 -8.96 6.24
N HIS A 16 -40.83 -9.58 5.53
CA HIS A 16 -39.41 -9.29 5.64
C HIS A 16 -38.80 -9.41 4.24
N ASN A 17 -37.94 -8.43 3.97
CA ASN A 17 -37.22 -8.19 2.73
C ASN A 17 -36.54 -9.46 2.21
N SER A 18 -36.44 -9.52 0.88
CA SER A 18 -35.74 -10.50 0.07
C SER A 18 -34.37 -10.88 0.64
N ASP A 19 -34.37 -11.95 1.43
CA ASP A 19 -33.22 -12.82 1.61
C ASP A 19 -33.13 -13.63 0.31
N LEU A 20 -32.25 -13.20 -0.60
CA LEU A 20 -31.83 -14.04 -1.73
C LEU A 20 -30.94 -15.15 -1.16
N THR A 21 -31.55 -16.03 -0.37
CA THR A 21 -30.94 -17.26 0.12
C THR A 21 -30.50 -18.08 -1.09
N MET A 22 -29.20 -18.36 -1.15
CA MET A 22 -28.52 -19.18 -2.15
C MET A 22 -29.37 -20.39 -2.57
N SER A 23 -29.92 -20.36 -3.79
CA SER A 23 -30.75 -21.44 -4.33
C SER A 23 -29.94 -22.46 -5.16
N ILE A 24 -28.62 -22.34 -5.22
CA ILE A 24 -27.74 -23.25 -5.96
C ILE A 24 -26.61 -23.63 -5.00
N ILE A 25 -26.74 -24.81 -4.40
CA ILE A 25 -25.75 -25.39 -3.50
C ILE A 25 -24.60 -25.93 -4.36
N GLY A 26 -23.43 -25.31 -4.25
CA GLY A 26 -22.20 -25.80 -4.86
C GLY A 26 -21.72 -27.06 -4.16
N ALA A 27 -21.22 -28.03 -4.92
CA ALA A 27 -20.75 -29.31 -4.37
C ALA A 27 -19.47 -29.20 -3.50
N GLU A 28 -18.89 -27.99 -3.39
CA GLU A 28 -17.69 -27.67 -2.60
C GLU A 28 -18.00 -26.65 -1.47
N ASP A 29 -19.26 -26.23 -1.29
CA ASP A 29 -19.63 -25.18 -0.32
C ASP A 29 -19.35 -25.59 1.16
N GLU A 30 -19.34 -26.89 1.47
CA GLU A 30 -19.05 -27.39 2.84
C GLU A 30 -17.57 -27.24 3.24
N ASP A 31 -16.66 -27.01 2.28
CA ASP A 31 -15.23 -26.83 2.55
C ASP A 31 -14.81 -25.35 2.68
N PHE A 32 -15.68 -24.39 2.31
CA PHE A 32 -15.38 -22.95 2.29
C PHE A 32 -16.18 -22.11 3.31
N GLU A 33 -16.99 -22.72 4.18
CA GLU A 33 -17.78 -21.97 5.18
C GLU A 33 -16.91 -21.09 6.10
N ASN A 34 -15.63 -21.45 6.30
CA ASN A 34 -14.69 -20.70 7.14
C ASN A 34 -13.92 -19.59 6.39
N ASP A 35 -13.90 -19.62 5.05
CA ASP A 35 -13.20 -18.65 4.19
C ASP A 35 -14.13 -17.52 3.73
N LEU A 36 -15.45 -17.74 3.79
CA LEU A 36 -16.47 -16.73 3.60
C LEU A 36 -16.64 -15.91 4.88
N ASP A 37 -15.65 -15.10 5.27
CA ASP A 37 -15.90 -14.02 6.23
C ASP A 37 -16.51 -12.82 5.46
N PRO A 38 -17.83 -12.56 5.53
CA PRO A 38 -18.49 -11.46 4.80
C PRO A 38 -18.07 -10.06 5.27
N THR A 39 -17.12 -9.98 6.20
CA THR A 39 -16.64 -8.71 6.77
C THR A 39 -15.34 -8.20 6.15
N VAL A 40 -14.74 -8.95 5.21
CA VAL A 40 -13.51 -8.52 4.51
C VAL A 40 -13.74 -7.21 3.74
N ASP A 41 -14.97 -6.98 3.27
CA ASP A 41 -15.33 -5.81 2.44
C ASP A 41 -15.46 -4.50 3.25
N ASP A 42 -15.70 -4.58 4.57
CA ASP A 42 -16.00 -3.41 5.42
C ASP A 42 -14.88 -3.07 6.43
N ARG A 43 -13.85 -3.92 6.55
CA ARG A 43 -12.89 -3.88 7.68
C ARG A 43 -11.68 -2.96 7.49
N CYS A 44 -11.41 -2.40 6.31
CA CYS A 44 -10.23 -1.56 6.14
C CYS A 44 -10.50 -0.22 5.43
N SER A 45 -11.25 0.65 6.11
CA SER A 45 -11.34 2.07 5.74
C SER A 45 -9.97 2.75 5.63
N ILE A 46 -8.93 2.17 6.25
CA ILE A 46 -7.56 2.72 6.32
C ILE A 46 -6.96 2.91 4.93
N PHE A 47 -7.21 2.01 3.97
CA PHE A 47 -6.70 2.16 2.60
C PHE A 47 -7.56 3.07 1.72
N SER A 48 -8.63 3.67 2.24
CA SER A 48 -9.46 4.61 1.46
C SER A 48 -8.74 5.94 1.21
N ASN A 49 -7.81 6.33 2.10
CA ASN A 49 -7.09 7.58 1.99
C ASN A 49 -5.65 7.43 2.46
N ILE A 50 -4.71 7.98 1.68
CA ILE A 50 -3.29 8.02 2.03
C ILE A 50 -3.03 8.69 3.39
N GLU A 51 -3.89 9.64 3.79
CA GLU A 51 -3.82 10.32 5.08
C GLU A 51 -4.03 9.36 6.26
N GLN A 52 -4.77 8.27 6.08
CA GLN A 52 -4.95 7.23 7.09
C GLN A 52 -3.81 6.22 7.03
N VAL A 53 -3.44 5.75 5.84
CA VAL A 53 -2.35 4.78 5.63
C VAL A 53 -1.03 5.30 6.22
N LYS A 54 -0.70 6.59 6.00
CA LYS A 54 0.58 7.16 6.44
C LYS A 54 0.76 7.21 7.96
N THR A 55 -0.32 7.17 8.73
CA THR A 55 -0.27 7.15 10.21
C THR A 55 0.02 5.75 10.77
N ARG A 56 -0.02 4.73 9.91
CA ARG A 56 -0.07 3.32 10.25
C ARG A 56 1.13 2.59 9.63
N PRO A 57 2.25 2.38 10.37
CA PRO A 57 3.52 1.97 9.76
C PRO A 57 3.46 0.60 9.09
N THR A 58 2.70 -0.37 9.61
CA THR A 58 2.49 -1.68 8.96
C THR A 58 1.73 -1.53 7.66
N HIS A 59 0.59 -0.83 7.69
CA HIS A 59 -0.26 -0.63 6.52
C HIS A 59 0.49 0.11 5.42
N LEU A 60 1.30 1.11 5.80
CA LEU A 60 2.15 1.84 4.89
C LEU A 60 3.24 0.97 4.27
N LEU A 61 3.89 0.09 5.05
CA LEU A 61 4.93 -0.81 4.51
C LEU A 61 4.37 -1.82 3.52
N VAL A 62 3.20 -2.39 3.81
CA VAL A 62 2.52 -3.30 2.88
C VAL A 62 2.17 -2.58 1.58
N PHE A 63 1.63 -1.37 1.67
CA PHE A 63 1.35 -0.54 0.50
C PHE A 63 2.63 -0.17 -0.28
N LEU A 64 3.70 0.24 0.40
CA LEU A 64 4.98 0.58 -0.24
C LEU A 64 5.61 -0.64 -0.91
N HIS A 65 5.46 -1.83 -0.32
CA HIS A 65 5.94 -3.07 -0.93
C HIS A 65 5.18 -3.37 -2.24
N HIS A 66 3.86 -3.20 -2.24
CA HIS A 66 3.06 -3.30 -3.47
C HIS A 66 3.51 -2.30 -4.54
N VAL A 67 3.66 -1.02 -4.16
CA VAL A 67 4.11 0.04 -5.06
C VAL A 67 5.48 -0.27 -5.64
N LEU A 68 6.41 -0.76 -4.83
CA LEU A 68 7.75 -1.13 -5.27
C LEU A 68 7.73 -2.25 -6.33
N LEU A 69 6.79 -3.20 -6.22
CA LEU A 69 6.68 -4.34 -7.14
C LEU A 69 5.92 -4.00 -8.42
N GLN A 70 4.97 -3.07 -8.37
CA GLN A 70 4.00 -2.84 -9.46
C GLN A 70 4.14 -1.47 -10.15
N PHE A 71 4.71 -0.48 -9.47
CA PHE A 71 4.73 0.91 -9.91
C PHE A 71 6.11 1.56 -9.73
N ASP A 72 6.21 2.82 -10.13
CA ASP A 72 7.29 3.67 -9.67
C ASP A 72 6.98 4.14 -8.23
N CYS A 73 7.91 3.88 -7.32
CA CYS A 73 7.80 4.28 -5.92
C CYS A 73 8.19 5.76 -5.69
N ALA A 74 8.85 6.41 -6.64
CA ALA A 74 9.31 7.80 -6.48
C ALA A 74 8.16 8.78 -6.16
N PRO A 75 6.98 8.76 -6.83
CA PRO A 75 5.84 9.61 -6.48
C PRO A 75 5.34 9.45 -5.04
N VAL A 76 5.18 8.21 -4.58
CA VAL A 76 4.70 7.92 -3.22
C VAL A 76 5.72 8.35 -2.17
N LEU A 77 7.00 8.01 -2.38
CA LEU A 77 8.08 8.43 -1.48
C LEU A 77 8.20 9.95 -1.42
N CYS A 78 8.11 10.64 -2.55
CA CYS A 78 8.13 12.10 -2.60
C CYS A 78 6.93 12.70 -1.85
N TYR A 79 5.72 12.15 -2.03
CA TYR A 79 4.52 12.59 -1.30
C TYR A 79 4.66 12.45 0.22
N LEU A 80 5.20 11.31 0.68
CA LEU A 80 5.43 11.04 2.10
C LEU A 80 6.51 11.97 2.69
N HIS A 81 7.62 12.17 1.97
CA HIS A 81 8.68 13.08 2.42
C HIS A 81 8.21 14.55 2.42
N ALA A 82 7.37 14.94 1.47
CA ALA A 82 6.71 16.25 1.47
C ALA A 82 5.84 16.45 2.72
N ASP A 83 5.18 15.40 3.20
CA ASP A 83 4.33 15.46 4.40
C ASP A 83 5.13 15.75 5.68
N LEU A 84 6.39 15.28 5.76
CA LEU A 84 7.26 15.52 6.91
C LEU A 84 7.46 17.01 7.19
N PHE A 85 7.50 17.86 6.15
CA PHE A 85 7.67 19.32 6.28
C PHE A 85 6.55 20.01 7.06
N LYS A 86 5.39 19.35 7.24
CA LYS A 86 4.31 19.86 8.10
C LYS A 86 4.67 19.78 9.59
N SER A 87 5.56 18.86 9.96
CA SER A 87 6.00 18.62 11.34
C SER A 87 7.36 19.24 11.69
N LEU A 88 8.16 19.63 10.69
CA LEU A 88 9.52 20.14 10.89
C LEU A 88 9.54 21.62 11.31
N ASN A 89 10.53 21.99 12.13
CA ASN A 89 10.81 23.39 12.43
C ASN A 89 11.56 24.09 11.28
N ALA A 90 11.61 25.43 11.27
CA ALA A 90 12.22 26.21 10.20
C ALA A 90 13.70 25.84 9.92
N LYS A 91 14.47 25.55 10.96
CA LYS A 91 15.90 25.22 10.85
C LYS A 91 16.11 23.83 10.22
N GLU A 92 15.30 22.86 10.63
CA GLU A 92 15.32 21.50 10.09
C GLU A 92 14.73 21.45 8.68
N ALA A 93 13.63 22.15 8.43
CA ALA A 93 13.00 22.25 7.12
C ALA A 93 14.01 22.73 6.08
N LYS A 94 14.80 23.77 6.38
CA LYS A 94 15.83 24.27 5.46
C LYS A 94 16.86 23.20 5.07
N LYS A 95 17.34 22.41 6.03
CA LYS A 95 18.30 21.33 5.79
C LYS A 95 17.65 20.21 4.96
N ASN A 96 16.49 19.73 5.40
CA ASN A 96 15.78 18.64 4.73
C ASN A 96 15.29 19.04 3.32
N PHE A 97 15.04 20.32 3.07
CA PHE A 97 14.62 20.81 1.77
C PHE A 97 15.71 20.64 0.70
N ALA A 98 16.97 20.92 1.04
CA ALA A 98 18.09 20.70 0.11
C ALA A 98 18.22 19.22 -0.24
N ASP A 99 18.15 18.33 0.76
CA ASP A 99 18.18 16.88 0.55
C ASP A 99 16.98 16.40 -0.28
N PHE A 100 15.79 16.96 -0.03
CA PHE A 100 14.56 16.67 -0.78
C PHE A 100 14.68 17.07 -2.27
N CYS A 101 15.24 18.25 -2.56
CA CYS A 101 15.49 18.68 -3.94
C CYS A 101 16.44 17.71 -4.66
N ASN A 102 17.59 17.40 -4.04
CA ASN A 102 18.58 16.49 -4.61
C ASN A 102 18.03 15.07 -4.83
N THR A 103 17.12 14.61 -3.96
CA THR A 103 16.58 13.23 -4.01
C THR A 103 15.43 13.08 -5.01
N PHE A 104 14.57 14.10 -5.16
CA PHE A 104 13.32 13.97 -5.93
C PHE A 104 13.12 15.01 -7.04
N LEU A 105 13.64 16.23 -6.90
CA LEU A 105 13.28 17.34 -7.81
C LEU A 105 14.35 17.61 -8.87
N ASP A 106 15.61 17.38 -8.54
CA ASP A 106 16.74 17.67 -9.42
C ASP A 106 16.70 16.84 -10.71
N LYS A 107 17.25 17.39 -11.79
CA LYS A 107 17.30 16.70 -13.09
C LYS A 107 18.11 15.41 -13.06
N GLY A 108 19.11 15.32 -12.16
CA GLY A 108 19.95 14.14 -11.94
C GLY A 108 19.50 13.28 -10.76
N ALA A 109 18.34 13.54 -10.16
CA ALA A 109 17.85 12.80 -9.01
C ALA A 109 17.55 11.33 -9.37
N ILE A 110 17.97 10.40 -8.51
CA ILE A 110 17.73 8.96 -8.69
C ILE A 110 16.23 8.63 -8.61
N LEU A 111 15.50 9.32 -7.73
CA LEU A 111 14.05 9.18 -7.54
C LEU A 111 13.30 10.39 -8.10
N ARG A 112 13.67 10.81 -9.31
CA ARG A 112 13.10 12.00 -9.93
C ARG A 112 11.59 11.88 -10.17
N VAL A 113 10.82 12.85 -9.68
CA VAL A 113 9.38 12.97 -9.93
C VAL A 113 9.05 14.00 -11.02
N PRO A 114 7.84 13.99 -11.61
CA PRO A 114 7.42 15.04 -12.52
C PRO A 114 7.26 16.40 -11.81
N VAL A 115 8.21 17.30 -12.03
CA VAL A 115 8.24 18.66 -11.45
C VAL A 115 7.63 19.68 -12.42
N PRO A 116 6.75 20.61 -11.97
CA PRO A 116 6.26 21.72 -12.78
C PRO A 116 7.39 22.59 -13.35
N GLN A 117 7.23 23.09 -14.59
CA GLN A 117 8.29 23.81 -15.30
C GLN A 117 8.77 25.07 -14.56
N TYR A 118 7.87 25.83 -13.94
CA TYR A 118 8.24 27.02 -13.15
C TYR A 118 9.11 26.65 -11.95
N MET A 119 8.81 25.54 -11.26
CA MET A 119 9.61 25.07 -10.14
C MET A 119 10.98 24.59 -10.60
N SER A 120 11.04 23.81 -11.68
CA SER A 120 12.31 23.36 -12.25
C SER A 120 13.20 24.54 -12.64
N TYR A 121 12.61 25.60 -13.23
CA TYR A 121 13.34 26.80 -13.62
C TYR A 121 13.91 27.55 -12.41
N GLU A 122 13.13 27.69 -11.34
CA GLU A 122 13.60 28.34 -10.11
C GLU A 122 14.71 27.54 -9.41
N LEU A 123 14.57 26.21 -9.35
CA LEU A 123 15.56 25.30 -8.76
C LEU A 123 16.88 25.25 -9.56
N ASP A 124 16.81 25.38 -10.89
CA ASP A 124 17.99 25.45 -11.75
C ASP A 124 18.81 26.75 -11.53
N ARG A 125 18.15 27.84 -11.12
CA ARG A 125 18.77 29.17 -11.01
C ARG A 125 19.19 29.54 -9.59
N THR A 126 18.48 28.99 -8.61
CA THR A 126 18.66 29.32 -7.20
C THR A 126 19.01 28.07 -6.41
N ARG A 127 20.15 28.08 -5.74
CA ARG A 127 20.54 26.98 -4.85
C ARG A 127 19.46 26.77 -3.78
N PRO A 128 19.03 25.52 -3.49
CA PRO A 128 17.97 25.25 -2.50
C PRO A 128 18.19 25.92 -1.12
N ASP A 129 19.44 26.09 -0.69
CA ASP A 129 19.81 26.76 0.56
C ASP A 129 19.51 28.27 0.62
N LEU A 130 19.31 28.90 -0.54
CA LEU A 130 19.04 30.33 -0.67
C LEU A 130 17.54 30.64 -0.82
N ILE A 131 16.71 29.60 -0.95
CA ILE A 131 15.26 29.75 -1.13
C ILE A 131 14.63 30.11 0.23
N PRO A 132 13.79 31.17 0.30
CA PRO A 132 13.12 31.56 1.54
C PRO A 132 12.12 30.48 1.99
N GLU A 133 11.94 30.35 3.30
CA GLU A 133 11.10 29.30 3.91
C GLU A 133 9.68 29.27 3.33
N ASP A 134 9.07 30.44 3.11
CA ASP A 134 7.73 30.54 2.53
C ASP A 134 7.66 29.92 1.13
N GLN A 135 8.71 30.09 0.34
CA GLN A 135 8.79 29.53 -1.02
C GLN A 135 9.09 28.03 -0.97
N GLN A 136 9.92 27.57 -0.03
CA GLN A 136 10.14 26.13 0.19
C GLN A 136 8.82 25.43 0.53
N ARG A 137 8.04 25.98 1.48
CA ARG A 137 6.73 25.43 1.86
C ARG A 137 5.76 25.40 0.68
N ARG A 138 5.73 26.45 -0.15
CA ARG A 138 4.91 26.47 -1.38
C ARG A 138 5.32 25.37 -2.35
N PHE A 139 6.61 25.24 -2.63
CA PHE A 139 7.13 24.19 -3.52
C PHE A 139 6.80 22.77 -3.04
N VAL A 140 6.96 22.50 -1.75
CA VAL A 140 6.62 21.19 -1.17
C VAL A 140 5.12 20.91 -1.32
N ASN A 141 4.25 21.89 -1.04
CA ASN A 141 2.80 21.73 -1.18
C ASN A 141 2.38 21.56 -2.64
N ASP A 142 2.96 22.31 -3.57
CA ASP A 142 2.64 22.22 -5.01
C ASP A 142 3.01 20.84 -5.57
N ILE A 143 4.17 20.31 -5.19
CA ILE A 143 4.60 18.95 -5.56
C ILE A 143 3.68 17.90 -4.93
N GLN A 144 3.37 18.04 -3.64
CA GLN A 144 2.48 17.12 -2.95
C GLN A 144 1.09 17.08 -3.62
N TYR A 145 0.54 18.24 -3.98
CA TYR A 145 -0.72 18.36 -4.71
C TYR A 145 -0.63 17.71 -6.09
N LYS A 146 0.47 17.93 -6.82
CA LYS A 146 0.67 17.35 -8.16
C LYS A 146 0.74 15.83 -8.13
N LEU A 147 1.35 15.25 -7.10
CA LEU A 147 1.53 13.81 -6.95
C LEU A 147 0.31 13.13 -6.31
N ALA A 148 -0.57 13.87 -5.62
CA ALA A 148 -1.71 13.31 -4.89
C ALA A 148 -2.60 12.40 -5.77
N GLN A 149 -2.86 12.78 -7.02
CA GLN A 149 -3.68 11.97 -7.93
C GLN A 149 -3.01 10.63 -8.27
N GLU A 150 -1.69 10.62 -8.49
CA GLU A 150 -0.96 9.40 -8.80
C GLU A 150 -0.90 8.47 -7.57
N VAL A 151 -0.68 9.02 -6.38
CA VAL A 151 -0.71 8.26 -5.13
C VAL A 151 -2.09 7.66 -4.88
N ALA A 152 -3.16 8.42 -5.13
CA ALA A 152 -4.54 7.92 -5.00
C ALA A 152 -4.82 6.78 -6.00
N ARG A 153 -4.33 6.89 -7.25
CA ARG A 153 -4.46 5.84 -8.26
C ARG A 153 -3.77 4.54 -7.83
N GLN A 154 -2.54 4.64 -7.29
CA GLN A 154 -1.80 3.47 -6.81
C GLN A 154 -2.46 2.85 -5.57
N LEU A 155 -3.05 3.67 -4.70
CA LEU A 155 -3.79 3.20 -3.53
C LEU A 155 -5.08 2.47 -3.93
N GLU A 156 -5.79 2.95 -4.95
CA GLU A 156 -6.98 2.28 -5.46
C GLU A 156 -6.64 0.93 -6.10
N ASP A 157 -5.55 0.86 -6.87
CA ASP A 157 -5.05 -0.41 -7.40
C ASP A 157 -4.71 -1.39 -6.27
N PHE A 158 -4.03 -0.93 -5.21
CA PHE A 158 -3.75 -1.76 -4.04
C PHE A 158 -5.03 -2.33 -3.41
N LYS A 159 -6.09 -1.52 -3.24
CA LYS A 159 -7.37 -1.98 -2.71
C LYS A 159 -7.99 -3.08 -3.57
N GLN A 160 -8.00 -2.88 -4.88
CA GLN A 160 -8.54 -3.87 -5.83
C GLN A 160 -7.74 -5.18 -5.77
N LYS A 161 -6.41 -5.10 -5.69
CA LYS A 161 -5.55 -6.28 -5.56
C LYS A 161 -5.73 -6.97 -4.20
N ARG A 162 -5.97 -6.21 -3.14
CA ARG A 162 -6.26 -6.76 -1.81
C ARG A 162 -7.55 -7.55 -1.79
N MET A 163 -8.62 -7.03 -2.40
CA MET A 163 -9.91 -7.73 -2.55
C MET A 163 -9.76 -9.07 -3.28
N MET A 164 -8.77 -9.19 -4.16
CA MET A 164 -8.46 -10.43 -4.88
C MET A 164 -7.44 -11.33 -4.16
N GLY A 165 -6.98 -10.96 -2.96
CA GLY A 165 -5.93 -11.69 -2.24
C GLY A 165 -4.54 -11.62 -2.90
N MET A 166 -4.30 -10.63 -3.76
CA MET A 166 -3.05 -10.46 -4.53
C MET A 166 -2.07 -9.47 -3.91
N THR A 167 -2.21 -9.15 -2.62
CA THR A 167 -1.32 -8.24 -1.90
C THR A 167 -0.22 -8.99 -1.16
N PRO A 168 1.05 -8.54 -1.24
CA PRO A 168 2.12 -9.13 -0.44
C PRO A 168 1.88 -8.84 1.04
N ASN A 169 2.33 -9.75 1.92
CA ASN A 169 2.33 -9.53 3.38
C ASN A 169 0.94 -9.31 4.02
N GLU A 170 -0.11 -9.89 3.40
CA GLU A 170 -1.48 -9.82 3.91
C GLU A 170 -1.62 -10.48 5.30
N ASN A 171 -0.92 -11.59 5.54
CA ASN A 171 -0.96 -12.30 6.81
C ASN A 171 -0.52 -11.42 7.98
N GLU A 172 0.60 -10.69 7.81
CA GLU A 172 1.10 -9.75 8.81
C GLU A 172 0.15 -8.57 9.05
N LEU A 173 -0.57 -8.15 8.00
CA LEU A 173 -1.55 -7.07 8.08
C LEU A 173 -2.78 -7.51 8.88
N VAL A 174 -3.32 -8.69 8.57
CA VAL A 174 -4.45 -9.31 9.27
C VAL A 174 -4.12 -9.54 10.75
N GLU A 175 -2.90 -9.95 11.09
CA GLU A 175 -2.44 -10.07 12.48
C GLU A 175 -2.56 -8.75 13.26
N VAL A 176 -2.24 -7.61 12.62
CA VAL A 176 -2.36 -6.28 13.25
C VAL A 176 -3.81 -5.82 13.31
N GLU A 177 -4.59 -6.05 12.26
CA GLU A 177 -6.00 -5.65 12.18
C GLU A 177 -6.86 -6.40 13.22
N ASN A 178 -6.61 -7.71 13.41
CA ASN A 178 -7.30 -8.57 14.37
C ASN A 178 -6.84 -8.39 15.83
N HIS A 179 -5.88 -7.51 16.10
CA HIS A 179 -5.38 -7.26 17.45
C HIS A 179 -6.40 -6.51 18.31
N TYR A 180 -6.88 -7.14 19.38
CA TYR A 180 -7.91 -6.56 20.24
C TYR A 180 -7.33 -5.51 21.20
N ASN A 181 -8.08 -4.43 21.43
CA ASN A 181 -7.66 -3.34 22.32
C ASN A 181 -7.58 -3.73 23.81
N THR A 182 -8.09 -4.92 24.18
CA THR A 182 -8.02 -5.46 25.54
C THR A 182 -6.67 -6.12 25.85
N ASP A 183 -5.81 -6.31 24.83
CA ASP A 183 -4.50 -6.91 25.02
C ASP A 183 -3.58 -6.02 25.86
N ARG A 184 -2.71 -6.64 26.65
CA ARG A 184 -1.69 -5.94 27.46
C ARG A 184 -0.74 -5.08 26.61
N VAL A 185 -0.68 -5.34 25.31
CA VAL A 185 0.14 -4.61 24.34
C VAL A 185 -0.77 -3.71 23.50
N PRO A 186 -0.57 -2.38 23.51
CA PRO A 186 -1.31 -1.47 22.65
C PRO A 186 -1.15 -1.83 21.17
N ARG A 187 -2.22 -1.66 20.39
CA ARG A 187 -2.22 -1.96 18.95
C ARG A 187 -1.11 -1.20 18.21
N GLU A 188 -0.83 0.04 18.60
CA GLU A 188 0.23 0.87 18.02
C GLU A 188 1.62 0.27 18.23
N MET A 189 1.84 -0.42 19.35
CA MET A 189 3.13 -1.05 19.64
C MET A 189 3.31 -2.34 18.83
N LYS A 190 2.24 -3.14 18.69
CA LYS A 190 2.26 -4.30 17.80
C LYS A 190 2.48 -3.89 16.35
N GLU A 191 1.79 -2.85 15.90
CA GLU A 191 1.95 -2.33 14.55
C GLU A 191 3.39 -1.87 14.28
N LYS A 192 4.02 -1.16 15.22
CA LYS A 192 5.45 -0.81 15.09
C LYS A 192 6.33 -2.05 15.03
N ALA A 193 6.10 -3.05 15.88
CA ALA A 193 6.89 -4.28 15.87
C ALA A 193 6.76 -5.08 14.56
N VAL A 194 5.55 -5.19 14.02
CA VAL A 194 5.30 -5.83 12.72
C VAL A 194 5.94 -5.01 11.59
N ALA A 195 5.87 -3.68 11.66
CA ALA A 195 6.57 -2.81 10.72
C ALA A 195 8.10 -2.99 10.75
N GLU A 196 8.70 -3.17 11.93
CA GLU A 196 10.15 -3.49 12.05
C GLU A 196 10.49 -4.78 11.31
N MET A 197 9.70 -5.84 11.51
CA MET A 197 9.88 -7.12 10.81
C MET A 197 9.69 -6.97 9.29
N LEU A 198 8.66 -6.26 8.83
CA LEU A 198 8.40 -6.04 7.40
C LEU A 198 9.51 -5.22 6.74
N LEU A 199 10.08 -4.26 7.45
CA LEU A 199 11.20 -3.45 6.96
C LEU A 199 12.48 -4.27 6.81
N ASP A 200 12.75 -5.17 7.77
CA ASP A 200 13.85 -6.13 7.66
C ASP A 200 13.64 -7.08 6.46
N LYS A 201 12.42 -7.63 6.30
CA LYS A 201 12.06 -8.45 5.11
C LYS A 201 12.26 -7.69 3.80
N MET A 202 11.84 -6.42 3.75
CA MET A 202 12.01 -5.57 2.57
C MET A 202 13.48 -5.37 2.21
N SER A 203 14.38 -5.30 3.19
CA SER A 203 15.83 -5.14 2.96
C SER A 203 16.46 -6.34 2.24
N GLU A 204 15.93 -7.54 2.44
CA GLU A 204 16.43 -8.79 1.85
C GLU A 204 16.00 -8.96 0.37
N ILE A 205 14.95 -8.25 -0.04
CA ILE A 205 14.34 -8.34 -1.38
C ILE A 205 15.20 -7.66 -2.47
N GLN A 206 16.21 -6.86 -2.07
CA GLN A 206 17.13 -6.08 -2.89
C GLN A 206 17.47 -6.70 -4.25
N SER A 207 17.86 -7.99 -4.27
CA SER A 207 18.39 -8.66 -5.46
C SER A 207 17.36 -8.98 -6.56
N SER A 208 16.06 -8.94 -6.26
CA SER A 208 15.01 -9.44 -7.16
C SER A 208 14.15 -8.37 -7.81
N VAL A 209 14.07 -7.16 -7.24
CA VAL A 209 13.10 -6.13 -7.68
C VAL A 209 13.74 -5.00 -8.46
N VAL A 210 14.90 -4.51 -8.01
CA VAL A 210 15.62 -3.40 -8.65
C VAL A 210 17.03 -3.85 -8.99
N SER A 211 17.38 -3.90 -10.28
CA SER A 211 18.72 -4.32 -10.73
C SER A 211 19.81 -3.28 -10.47
N ASP A 212 19.41 -2.05 -10.13
CA ASP A 212 20.28 -0.93 -9.80
C ASP A 212 20.38 -0.78 -8.28
N ASP A 213 21.55 -1.13 -7.73
CA ASP A 213 21.83 -1.08 -6.30
C ASP A 213 21.77 0.36 -5.75
N ASP A 214 22.11 1.38 -6.55
CA ASP A 214 22.07 2.78 -6.13
C ASP A 214 20.62 3.29 -6.06
N LYS A 215 19.79 2.87 -7.03
CA LYS A 215 18.34 3.13 -7.01
C LYS A 215 17.69 2.43 -5.83
N TRP A 216 17.97 1.15 -5.60
CA TRP A 216 17.46 0.44 -4.43
C TRP A 216 17.87 1.12 -3.12
N SER A 217 19.15 1.47 -2.97
CA SER A 217 19.65 2.14 -1.76
C SER A 217 18.94 3.47 -1.50
N SER A 218 18.63 4.22 -2.56
CA SER A 218 17.86 5.47 -2.47
C SER A 218 16.41 5.23 -2.04
N ILE A 219 15.74 4.23 -2.61
CA ILE A 219 14.37 3.83 -2.26
C ILE A 219 14.32 3.40 -0.80
N PHE A 220 15.15 2.42 -0.44
CA PHE A 220 15.16 1.83 0.89
C PHE A 220 15.55 2.88 1.95
N GLY A 221 16.53 3.74 1.65
CA GLY A 221 16.89 4.88 2.50
C GLY A 221 15.72 5.84 2.74
N ALA A 222 14.95 6.16 1.70
CA ALA A 222 13.77 7.01 1.81
C ALA A 222 12.65 6.36 2.64
N VAL A 223 12.40 5.06 2.48
CA VAL A 223 11.44 4.30 3.29
C VAL A 223 11.88 4.29 4.75
N VAL A 224 13.13 3.89 5.03
CA VAL A 224 13.69 3.85 6.39
C VAL A 224 13.60 5.21 7.08
N SER A 225 13.91 6.30 6.37
CA SER A 225 13.80 7.66 6.90
C SER A 225 12.38 7.98 7.36
N TYR A 226 11.37 7.64 6.55
CA TYR A 226 9.97 7.86 6.90
C TYR A 226 9.52 6.95 8.06
N MET A 227 9.92 5.68 8.06
CA MET A 227 9.58 4.74 9.14
C MET A 227 10.18 5.16 10.50
N LYS A 228 11.38 5.74 10.50
CA LYS A 228 11.98 6.34 11.70
C LYS A 228 11.14 7.49 12.24
N HIS A 229 10.55 8.32 11.38
CA HIS A 229 9.65 9.39 11.79
C HIS A 229 8.38 8.85 12.48
N LEU A 230 7.85 7.71 12.01
CA LEU A 230 6.72 7.02 12.65
C LEU A 230 7.10 6.28 13.96
N GLY A 231 8.39 6.26 14.31
CA GLY A 231 8.90 5.63 15.52
C GLY A 231 9.13 4.12 15.41
N VAL A 232 9.30 3.59 14.20
CA VAL A 232 9.72 2.20 13.92
C VAL A 232 11.24 2.11 14.14
N LYS A 233 11.71 1.17 14.97
CA LYS A 233 13.15 1.04 15.27
C LYS A 233 13.84 0.23 14.17
N THR A 234 14.75 0.86 13.44
CA THR A 234 15.60 0.14 12.48
C THR A 234 16.84 -0.37 13.19
N ARG A 235 17.16 -1.68 13.07
CA ARG A 235 18.37 -2.28 13.66
C ARG A 235 19.70 -1.76 13.09
N ALA A 236 19.68 -0.94 12.05
CA ALA A 236 20.88 -0.45 11.35
C ALA A 236 21.65 0.70 12.05
N GLY A 237 21.41 0.98 13.35
CA GLY A 237 21.86 2.23 13.98
C GLY A 237 22.94 2.17 15.07
N ASP A 238 23.21 1.01 15.69
CA ASP A 238 24.09 0.94 16.87
C ASP A 238 25.00 -0.30 16.87
N THR A 239 25.82 -0.48 15.84
CA THR A 239 27.00 -1.33 15.97
C THR A 239 28.18 -0.76 15.18
N LYS A 240 29.07 -0.05 15.86
CA LYS A 240 30.47 0.06 15.43
C LYS A 240 31.03 -1.35 15.25
N LYS A 241 31.40 -1.69 14.00
CA LYS A 241 32.38 -2.73 13.63
C LYS A 241 31.99 -4.18 14.02
N SER A 242 31.40 -4.95 13.10
CA SER A 242 31.74 -6.39 12.89
C SER A 242 30.88 -7.02 11.79
N GLY A 243 31.54 -7.72 10.87
CA GLY A 243 31.01 -8.96 10.29
C GLY A 243 29.94 -8.84 9.20
N ARG A 244 30.37 -8.95 7.94
CA ARG A 244 29.52 -9.45 6.85
C ARG A 244 28.99 -10.83 7.26
N GLY A 245 27.69 -10.94 7.50
CA GLY A 245 26.99 -12.19 7.76
C GLY A 245 25.98 -12.41 6.65
N ILE A 246 26.44 -13.02 5.57
CA ILE A 246 25.61 -13.50 4.47
C ILE A 246 24.81 -14.71 5.00
N CYS A 247 23.49 -14.56 5.15
CA CYS A 247 22.58 -15.68 5.29
C CYS A 247 21.95 -15.97 3.92
N LEU A 248 22.59 -16.89 3.18
CA LEU A 248 22.03 -17.46 1.96
C LEU A 248 20.93 -18.46 2.36
N PHE A 249 19.67 -18.09 2.15
CA PHE A 249 18.59 -19.06 1.99
C PHE A 249 18.40 -19.38 0.49
N PRO A 250 17.94 -20.59 0.13
CA PRO A 250 18.08 -21.11 -1.22
C PRO A 250 17.19 -20.35 -2.21
N SER A 251 17.81 -19.81 -3.25
CA SER A 251 17.25 -18.98 -4.33
C SER A 251 16.16 -19.64 -5.20
N HIS A 252 15.64 -20.82 -4.82
CA HIS A 252 14.75 -21.64 -5.64
C HIS A 252 13.25 -21.42 -5.35
N VAL A 253 12.88 -20.92 -4.16
CA VAL A 253 11.48 -20.68 -3.78
C VAL A 253 10.99 -19.27 -4.18
N LEU A 254 11.91 -18.30 -4.28
CA LEU A 254 11.57 -16.91 -4.59
C LEU A 254 11.39 -16.63 -6.09
N MET A 255 12.03 -17.42 -6.96
CA MET A 255 11.84 -17.32 -8.41
C MET A 255 10.46 -17.81 -8.87
N GLU A 256 9.88 -18.81 -8.19
CA GLU A 256 8.51 -19.25 -8.47
C GLU A 256 7.51 -18.14 -8.16
N PHE A 257 7.65 -17.44 -7.02
CA PHE A 257 6.76 -16.34 -6.66
C PHE A 257 6.80 -15.18 -7.67
N LYS A 258 7.97 -14.82 -8.20
CA LYS A 258 8.07 -13.74 -9.20
C LYS A 258 7.46 -14.15 -10.54
N LEU A 259 7.66 -15.39 -10.97
CA LEU A 259 7.12 -15.89 -12.23
C LEU A 259 5.60 -16.10 -12.11
N GLU A 260 5.11 -16.64 -11.01
CA GLU A 260 3.68 -16.78 -10.71
C GLU A 260 3.02 -15.42 -10.56
N PHE A 261 3.56 -14.50 -9.75
CA PHE A 261 2.97 -13.17 -9.55
C PHE A 261 2.99 -12.33 -10.83
N GLN A 262 4.07 -12.35 -11.61
CA GLN A 262 4.11 -11.62 -12.88
C GLN A 262 3.23 -12.28 -13.94
N LYS A 263 3.10 -13.62 -13.96
CA LYS A 263 2.11 -14.32 -14.79
C LYS A 263 0.69 -13.99 -14.35
N PHE A 264 0.40 -13.95 -13.06
CA PHE A 264 -0.91 -13.62 -12.50
C PHE A 264 -1.29 -12.17 -12.73
N VAL A 265 -0.35 -11.23 -12.62
CA VAL A 265 -0.56 -9.82 -12.96
C VAL A 265 -0.77 -9.65 -14.46
N CYS A 266 0.01 -10.32 -15.31
CA CYS A 266 -0.24 -10.33 -16.76
C CYS A 266 -1.59 -10.97 -17.10
N LEU A 267 -1.95 -12.08 -16.47
CA LEU A 267 -3.25 -12.73 -16.66
C LEU A 267 -4.39 -11.83 -16.16
N ALA A 268 -4.22 -11.18 -15.02
CA ALA A 268 -5.18 -10.24 -14.46
C ALA A 268 -5.34 -9.01 -15.35
N LEU A 269 -4.25 -8.41 -15.88
CA LEU A 269 -4.34 -7.31 -16.85
C LEU A 269 -5.01 -7.75 -18.16
N PHE A 270 -4.80 -9.01 -18.57
CA PHE A 270 -5.49 -9.59 -19.72
C PHE A 270 -6.99 -9.78 -19.44
N PHE A 271 -7.36 -10.30 -18.28
CA PHE A 271 -8.75 -10.45 -17.84
C PHE A 271 -9.44 -9.11 -17.62
N PHE A 272 -8.75 -8.11 -17.06
CA PHE A 272 -9.27 -6.75 -16.90
C PHE A 272 -9.49 -6.07 -18.26
N SER A 273 -8.56 -6.23 -19.20
CA SER A 273 -8.73 -5.75 -20.58
C SER A 273 -9.93 -6.42 -21.27
N ASP A 274 -10.18 -7.70 -21.01
CA ASP A 274 -11.30 -8.45 -21.59
C ASP A 274 -12.65 -8.09 -20.94
N ILE A 275 -12.67 -7.80 -19.62
CA ILE A 275 -13.85 -7.31 -18.90
C ILE A 275 -14.20 -5.87 -19.33
N GLU A 276 -13.24 -4.95 -19.44
CA GLU A 276 -13.47 -3.59 -19.94
C GLU A 276 -13.96 -3.58 -21.40
N ASN A 277 -13.46 -4.49 -22.24
CA ASN A 277 -13.95 -4.63 -23.61
C ASN A 277 -15.37 -5.22 -23.67
N LYS A 278 -15.75 -6.08 -22.71
CA LYS A 278 -17.11 -6.64 -22.62
C LYS A 278 -18.13 -5.63 -22.11
N THR A 279 -17.77 -4.78 -21.15
CA THR A 279 -18.63 -3.69 -20.68
C THR A 279 -18.80 -2.62 -21.75
N ALA A 280 -17.73 -2.26 -22.48
CA ALA A 280 -17.82 -1.32 -23.60
C ALA A 280 -18.65 -1.84 -24.79
N LYS A 281 -18.79 -3.16 -24.97
CA LYS A 281 -19.62 -3.76 -26.03
C LYS A 281 -21.11 -3.77 -25.71
N LEU A 282 -21.48 -3.78 -24.43
CA LEU A 282 -22.88 -3.76 -24.00
C LEU A 282 -23.51 -2.35 -24.09
N ASP A 283 -22.71 -1.29 -24.03
CA ASP A 283 -23.20 0.09 -24.22
C ASP A 283 -23.46 0.45 -25.70
N TYR A 284 -22.93 -0.33 -26.65
CA TYR A 284 -23.14 -0.09 -28.09
C TYR A 284 -24.35 -0.83 -28.69
N GLU A 285 -24.90 -1.85 -28.03
CA GLU A 285 -26.13 -2.54 -28.46
C GLU A 285 -27.41 -2.01 -27.80
N GLY A 286 -27.31 -1.06 -26.87
CA GLY A 286 -28.47 -0.46 -26.17
C GLY A 286 -29.18 0.70 -26.90
N THR A 287 -28.74 1.10 -28.10
CA THR A 287 -29.32 2.27 -28.81
C THR A 287 -29.93 1.92 -30.18
N THR A 288 -30.33 0.67 -30.40
CA THR A 288 -31.11 0.32 -31.60
C THR A 288 -32.20 -0.68 -31.27
N THR A 289 -33.27 -0.18 -30.64
CA THR A 289 -34.63 -0.70 -30.80
C THR A 289 -35.64 0.36 -30.40
#